data_AF-A0A6B2UVX3-F1
#
_entry.id   AF-A0A6B2UVX3-F1
#
_cell.length_a   1.000
_cell.length_b   1.000
_cell.length_c   1.000
_cell.angle_alpha   90.00
_cell.angle_beta   90.00
_cell.angle_gamma   90.00
#
_symmetry.space_group_name_H-M   'P 1'
#
loop_
_entity.id
_entity.type
_entity.pdbx_description
1 polymer ?
#
loop_
_entity_poly.entity_id
_entity_poly.type
_entity_poly.pdbx_seq_one_letter_code
_entity_poly.pdbx_strand_id
1 'polypeptide(L)'
;VAVRETVRQWAADDAACTVLPELRRPSGGRGLRAVPSPTPERRRLAERAFHDLPGAFQCLLWHTEAEADPLTVPAGLLAMDPKTAAGLRERAREQFRAGCLCAHRELAPTGECRILGPLLLDVPASRGGALPPGARRHLRECRHCAHAAEQFGCFDGGLDVLLAEAVLGWGARRYLDSRTARGVSGAGGGADGGRSASGARGFGGAG
;
A
#
# COMPACT_ATOMS: atom_id res chain seq x y z
N VAL A 1 4.14 -1.23 12.65
CA VAL A 1 4.90 -2.07 13.60
C VAL A 1 4.00 -2.82 14.61
N ALA A 2 2.95 -2.20 15.17
CA ALA A 2 2.11 -2.80 16.21
C ALA A 2 1.45 -4.15 15.88
N VAL A 3 0.78 -4.29 14.72
CA VAL A 3 0.00 -5.51 14.38
C VAL A 3 0.86 -6.78 14.32
N ARG A 4 2.11 -6.70 13.82
CA ARG A 4 3.01 -7.87 13.78
C ARG A 4 3.51 -8.27 15.15
N GLU A 5 3.71 -7.30 16.04
CA GLU A 5 4.11 -7.59 17.42
C GLU A 5 2.95 -8.25 18.16
N THR A 6 1.73 -7.75 17.96
CA THR A 6 0.51 -8.38 18.45
C THR A 6 0.34 -9.81 17.89
N VAL A 7 0.55 -10.01 16.59
CA VAL A 7 0.47 -11.35 15.98
C VAL A 7 1.59 -12.28 16.51
N ARG A 8 2.80 -11.76 16.75
CA ARG A 8 3.89 -12.54 17.37
C ARG A 8 3.56 -12.93 18.80
N GLN A 9 3.01 -11.99 19.56
CA GLN A 9 2.59 -12.20 20.94
C GLN A 9 1.51 -13.28 21.01
N TRP A 10 0.49 -13.21 20.15
CA TRP A 10 -0.56 -14.24 20.08
C TRP A 10 -0.05 -15.59 19.60
N ALA A 11 0.87 -15.61 18.64
CA ALA A 11 1.47 -16.84 18.13
C ALA A 11 2.52 -17.45 19.08
N ALA A 12 2.90 -16.74 20.15
CA ALA A 12 3.76 -17.21 21.24
C ALA A 12 2.96 -17.56 22.51
N ASP A 13 1.68 -17.20 22.56
CA ASP A 13 0.78 -17.53 23.66
C ASP A 13 0.21 -18.94 23.47
N ASP A 14 0.68 -19.88 24.29
CA ASP A 14 0.24 -21.27 24.24
C ASP A 14 -1.22 -21.45 24.67
N ALA A 15 -1.76 -20.57 25.53
CA ALA A 15 -3.17 -20.62 25.90
C ALA A 15 -4.04 -20.20 24.70
N ALA A 16 -3.64 -19.15 23.98
CA ALA A 16 -4.31 -18.72 22.75
C ALA A 16 -4.22 -19.78 21.64
N CYS A 17 -3.06 -20.41 21.46
CA CYS A 17 -2.86 -21.47 20.47
C CYS A 17 -3.60 -22.77 20.80
N THR A 18 -3.98 -22.99 22.06
CA THR A 18 -4.80 -24.14 22.46
C THR A 18 -6.24 -23.99 21.98
N VAL A 19 -6.77 -22.77 22.00
CA VAL A 19 -8.13 -22.45 21.54
C VAL A 19 -8.20 -22.30 20.02
N LEU A 20 -7.15 -21.73 19.41
CA LEU A 20 -7.05 -21.51 17.96
C LEU A 20 -5.70 -22.04 17.43
N PRO A 21 -5.60 -23.33 17.08
CA PRO A 21 -4.36 -23.96 16.61
C PRO A 21 -3.73 -23.28 15.37
N GLU A 22 -4.57 -22.64 14.54
CA GLU A 22 -4.16 -21.88 13.36
C GLU A 22 -3.30 -20.65 13.70
N LEU A 23 -3.39 -20.09 14.93
CA LEU A 23 -2.54 -18.98 15.37
C LEU A 23 -1.07 -19.38 15.52
N ARG A 24 -0.80 -20.67 15.75
CA ARG A 24 0.56 -21.21 15.80
C ARG A 24 1.25 -21.12 14.43
N ARG A 25 0.45 -21.21 13.36
CA ARG A 25 0.87 -21.04 11.97
C ARG A 25 -0.06 -20.06 11.24
N PRO A 26 0.01 -18.75 11.52
CA PRO A 26 -0.80 -17.78 10.80
C PRO A 26 -0.56 -17.99 9.30
N SER A 27 -1.60 -18.01 8.47
CA SER A 27 -1.45 -18.14 7.01
C SER A 27 -0.45 -17.09 6.50
N GLY A 28 0.69 -17.53 5.95
CA GLY A 28 1.82 -16.64 5.56
C GLY A 28 2.91 -16.41 6.64
N GLY A 29 2.76 -16.96 7.84
CA GLY A 29 3.57 -16.73 9.04
C GLY A 29 5.02 -17.23 8.97
N ARG A 30 5.30 -18.24 8.14
CA ARG A 30 6.68 -18.71 7.89
C ARG A 30 7.55 -17.62 7.23
N GLY A 31 6.93 -16.73 6.44
CA GLY A 31 7.60 -15.55 5.85
C GLY A 31 7.61 -14.32 6.76
N LEU A 32 6.75 -14.25 7.78
CA LEU A 32 6.65 -13.09 8.68
C LEU A 32 7.66 -13.11 9.84
N ARG A 33 8.16 -14.30 10.23
CA ARG A 33 9.14 -14.48 11.32
C ARG A 33 10.60 -14.32 10.87
N ALA A 34 10.91 -14.59 9.60
CA ALA A 34 12.29 -14.69 9.10
C ALA A 34 12.81 -13.47 8.34
N VAL A 35 11.96 -12.48 8.01
CA VAL A 35 12.37 -11.35 7.19
C VAL A 35 12.65 -10.12 8.08
N PRO A 36 13.87 -9.55 8.04
CA PRO A 36 14.20 -8.32 8.75
C PRO A 36 13.28 -7.20 8.26
N SER A 37 12.65 -6.48 9.17
CA SER A 37 11.99 -5.20 8.90
C SER A 37 13.03 -4.12 8.60
N PRO A 38 13.32 -3.90 7.31
CA PRO A 38 13.17 -2.55 6.87
C PRO A 38 12.27 -2.52 5.63
N THR A 39 11.30 -1.62 5.66
CA THR A 39 10.78 -1.00 4.45
C THR A 39 12.00 -0.68 3.57
N PRO A 40 12.00 -1.10 2.28
CA PRO A 40 13.17 -0.94 1.43
C PRO A 40 13.71 0.48 1.52
N GLU A 41 15.04 0.68 1.53
CA GLU A 41 15.64 2.02 1.68
C GLU A 41 15.04 3.03 0.69
N ARG A 42 14.71 2.55 -0.53
CA ARG A 42 14.02 3.30 -1.59
C ARG A 42 12.59 3.76 -1.28
N ARG A 43 12.01 3.40 -0.14
CA ARG A 43 10.63 3.71 0.27
C ARG A 43 10.56 4.46 1.61
N ARG A 44 11.69 4.70 2.26
CA ARG A 44 11.75 5.37 3.58
C ARG A 44 11.10 6.76 3.57
N LEU A 45 11.19 7.49 2.46
CA LEU A 45 10.60 8.83 2.34
C LEU A 45 9.07 8.74 2.35
N ALA A 46 8.51 7.89 1.50
CA ALA A 46 7.07 7.63 1.42
C ALA A 46 6.52 7.02 2.72
N GLU A 47 7.23 6.07 3.33
CA GLU A 47 6.84 5.48 4.62
C GLU A 47 6.70 6.54 5.70
N ARG A 48 7.74 7.36 5.87
CA ARG A 48 7.73 8.41 6.88
C ARG A 48 6.64 9.43 6.60
N ALA A 49 6.57 9.92 5.36
CA ALA A 49 5.56 10.89 4.94
C ALA A 49 4.14 10.37 5.18
N PHE A 50 3.86 9.09 4.89
CA PHE A 50 2.54 8.49 5.07
C PHE A 50 2.17 8.40 6.55
N HIS A 51 3.11 7.97 7.40
CA HIS A 51 2.88 7.89 8.83
C HIS A 51 2.70 9.26 9.51
N ASP A 52 3.30 10.32 8.96
CA ASP A 52 3.16 11.69 9.46
C ASP A 52 1.83 12.36 9.03
N LEU A 53 1.07 11.76 8.09
CA LEU A 53 -0.22 12.29 7.67
C LEU A 53 -1.30 12.12 8.76
N PRO A 54 -2.31 13.02 8.81
CA PRO A 54 -3.52 12.78 9.59
C PRO A 54 -4.21 11.46 9.20
N GLY A 55 -4.81 10.76 10.17
CA GLY A 55 -5.45 9.45 9.93
C GLY A 55 -6.53 9.47 8.83
N ALA A 56 -7.28 10.57 8.69
CA ALA A 56 -8.24 10.74 7.61
C ALA A 56 -7.58 10.75 6.21
N PHE A 57 -6.39 11.33 6.09
CA PHE A 57 -5.64 11.36 4.82
C PHE A 57 -5.03 10.01 4.52
N GLN A 58 -4.50 9.31 5.54
CA GLN A 58 -4.04 7.93 5.39
C GLN A 58 -5.17 7.02 4.91
N CYS A 59 -6.36 7.14 5.50
CA CYS A 59 -7.56 6.39 5.11
C CYS A 59 -7.93 6.65 3.64
N LEU A 60 -8.05 7.92 3.24
CA LEU A 60 -8.38 8.28 1.86
C LEU A 60 -7.35 7.71 0.88
N LEU A 61 -6.06 7.98 1.08
CA LEU A 61 -5.00 7.51 0.19
C LEU A 61 -4.94 5.98 0.11
N TRP A 62 -5.05 5.30 1.25
CA TRP A 62 -5.04 3.84 1.27
C TRP A 62 -6.19 3.26 0.45
N HIS A 63 -7.42 3.71 0.71
CA HIS A 63 -8.59 3.17 0.02
C HIS A 63 -8.62 3.56 -1.46
N THR A 64 -8.29 4.80 -1.84
CA THR A 64 -8.41 5.23 -3.24
C THR A 64 -7.24 4.82 -4.11
N GLU A 65 -6.04 4.69 -3.55
CA GLU A 65 -4.84 4.38 -4.34
C GLU A 65 -4.43 2.91 -4.16
N ALA A 66 -4.25 2.44 -2.91
CA ALA A 66 -3.77 1.09 -2.64
C ALA A 66 -4.86 0.02 -2.81
N GLU A 67 -6.10 0.28 -2.35
CA GLU A 67 -7.26 -0.58 -2.59
C GLU A 67 -8.02 -0.25 -3.88
N ALA A 68 -7.75 0.91 -4.48
CA ALA A 68 -8.59 1.57 -5.50
C ALA A 68 -10.08 1.21 -5.39
N ASP A 69 -10.55 1.33 -4.15
CA ASP A 69 -11.96 1.35 -3.83
C ASP A 69 -12.60 2.60 -4.44
N PRO A 70 -13.89 2.55 -4.79
CA PRO A 70 -14.61 3.75 -5.14
C PRO A 70 -14.63 4.72 -3.95
N LEU A 71 -14.61 6.03 -4.23
CA LEU A 71 -14.60 7.09 -3.22
C LEU A 71 -15.71 6.99 -2.16
N THR A 72 -16.81 6.30 -2.48
CA THR A 72 -17.90 6.02 -1.55
C THR A 72 -17.46 5.23 -0.31
N VAL A 73 -16.46 4.35 -0.44
CA VAL A 73 -15.94 3.55 0.68
C VAL A 73 -15.26 4.43 1.73
N PRO A 74 -14.17 5.17 1.42
CA PRO A 74 -13.55 6.04 2.41
C PRO A 74 -14.46 7.19 2.86
N ALA A 75 -15.36 7.68 2.00
CA ALA A 75 -16.37 8.66 2.41
C ALA A 75 -17.27 8.11 3.53
N GLY A 76 -17.77 6.88 3.38
CA GLY A 76 -18.57 6.21 4.41
C GLY A 76 -17.78 5.95 5.70
N LEU A 77 -16.52 5.50 5.59
CA LEU A 77 -15.64 5.26 6.75
C LEU A 77 -15.35 6.53 7.56
N LEU A 78 -15.27 7.68 6.88
CA LEU A 78 -14.99 8.97 7.49
C LEU A 78 -16.26 9.79 7.77
N ALA A 79 -17.45 9.19 7.61
CA ALA A 79 -18.76 9.83 7.80
C ALA A 79 -18.89 11.18 7.07
N MET A 80 -18.44 11.23 5.80
CA MET A 80 -18.55 12.41 4.93
C MET A 80 -19.17 12.04 3.58
N ASP A 81 -19.62 13.03 2.83
CA ASP A 81 -20.14 12.80 1.49
C ASP A 81 -19.02 12.59 0.45
N PRO A 82 -19.27 11.90 -0.67
CA PRO A 82 -18.24 11.62 -1.69
C PRO A 82 -17.62 12.86 -2.34
N LYS A 83 -18.34 14.00 -2.40
CA LYS A 83 -17.80 15.23 -2.99
C LYS A 83 -16.77 15.86 -2.06
N THR A 84 -17.05 15.90 -0.76
CA THR A 84 -16.08 16.31 0.26
C THR A 84 -14.86 15.37 0.28
N ALA A 85 -15.09 14.06 0.21
CA ALA A 85 -14.01 13.07 0.13
C ALA A 85 -13.10 13.26 -1.10
N ALA A 86 -13.66 13.61 -2.26
CA ALA A 86 -12.88 13.88 -3.48
C ALA A 86 -11.92 15.06 -3.30
N GLY A 87 -12.40 16.19 -2.76
CA GLY A 87 -11.54 17.34 -2.47
C GLY A 87 -10.48 17.04 -1.41
N LEU A 88 -10.86 16.27 -0.38
CA LEU A 88 -9.94 15.88 0.69
C LEU A 88 -8.86 14.91 0.19
N ARG A 89 -9.17 14.04 -0.77
CA ARG A 89 -8.21 13.14 -1.42
C ARG A 89 -7.14 13.92 -2.17
N GLU A 90 -7.52 14.90 -2.99
CA GLU A 90 -6.51 15.71 -3.71
C GLU A 90 -5.59 16.45 -2.74
N ARG A 91 -6.16 17.03 -1.68
CA ARG A 91 -5.38 17.64 -0.60
C ARG A 91 -4.48 16.62 0.11
N ALA A 92 -4.93 15.39 0.31
CA ALA A 92 -4.13 14.32 0.89
C ALA A 92 -2.94 13.95 -0.02
N ARG A 93 -3.14 13.89 -1.34
CA ARG A 93 -2.06 13.63 -2.32
C ARG A 93 -1.02 14.75 -2.32
N GLU A 94 -1.47 16.00 -2.29
CA GLU A 94 -0.58 17.17 -2.18
C GLU A 94 0.22 17.15 -0.87
N GLN A 95 -0.46 16.89 0.26
CA GLN A 95 0.18 16.84 1.57
C GLN A 95 1.17 15.69 1.67
N PHE A 96 0.85 14.54 1.09
CA PHE A 96 1.75 13.39 1.01
C PHE A 96 3.01 13.71 0.18
N ARG A 97 2.86 14.35 -0.98
CA ARG A 97 3.98 14.80 -1.81
C ARG A 97 4.87 15.80 -1.06
N ALA A 98 4.27 16.78 -0.37
CA ALA A 98 5.00 17.73 0.47
C ALA A 98 5.71 17.03 1.64
N GLY A 99 5.08 16.04 2.27
CA GLY A 99 5.68 15.21 3.32
C GLY A 99 6.90 14.44 2.82
N CYS A 100 6.82 13.85 1.62
CA CYS A 100 7.95 13.16 1.00
C CYS A 100 9.13 14.12 0.76
N LEU A 101 8.85 15.36 0.35
CA LEU A 101 9.89 16.39 0.17
C LEU A 101 10.51 16.82 1.51
N CYS A 102 9.70 16.96 2.56
CA CYS A 102 10.17 17.26 3.91
C CYS A 102 11.09 16.14 4.43
N ALA A 103 10.63 14.88 4.32
CA ALA A 103 11.41 13.71 4.70
C ALA A 103 12.73 13.62 3.91
N HIS A 104 12.72 13.94 2.62
CA HIS A 104 13.94 13.99 1.81
C HIS A 104 14.96 14.98 2.36
N ARG A 105 14.51 16.19 2.72
CA ARG A 105 15.36 17.27 3.24
C ARG A 105 15.95 16.93 4.62
N GLU A 106 15.16 16.29 5.46
CA GLU A 106 15.57 15.89 6.81
C GLU A 106 16.55 14.71 6.80
N LEU A 107 16.36 13.75 5.89
CA LEU A 107 17.21 12.56 5.75
C LEU A 107 18.36 12.77 4.76
N ALA A 108 18.52 13.97 4.22
CA ALA A 108 19.54 14.29 3.23
C ALA A 108 20.96 14.11 3.80
N PRO A 109 21.82 13.27 3.19
CA PRO A 109 23.16 12.99 3.72
C PRO A 109 24.13 14.16 3.53
N THR A 110 23.91 15.03 2.55
CA THR A 110 24.80 16.16 2.23
C THR A 110 24.05 17.47 2.06
N GLY A 111 24.77 18.60 2.15
CA GLY A 111 24.23 19.92 1.84
C GLY A 111 23.73 20.04 0.39
N GLU A 112 24.42 19.42 -0.56
CA GLU A 112 24.03 19.39 -1.97
C GLU A 112 22.67 18.72 -2.18
N CYS A 113 22.40 17.60 -1.49
CA CYS A 113 21.10 16.93 -1.54
C CYS A 113 19.97 17.88 -1.11
N ARG A 114 20.19 18.70 -0.08
CA ARG A 114 19.18 19.64 0.43
C ARG A 114 18.86 20.78 -0.54
N ILE A 115 19.85 21.21 -1.33
CA ILE A 115 19.71 22.30 -2.30
C ILE A 115 19.11 21.75 -3.62
N LEU A 116 19.66 20.65 -4.13
CA LEU A 116 19.26 20.08 -5.41
C LEU A 116 17.96 19.28 -5.32
N GLY A 117 17.67 18.64 -4.19
CA GLY A 117 16.49 17.80 -4.01
C GLY A 117 15.16 18.47 -4.34
N PRO A 118 14.82 19.62 -3.72
CA PRO A 118 13.59 20.33 -4.04
C PRO A 118 13.52 20.77 -5.52
N LEU A 119 14.62 21.23 -6.10
CA LEU A 119 14.69 21.63 -7.51
C LEU A 119 14.44 20.46 -8.48
N LEU A 120 14.71 19.23 -8.04
CA LEU A 120 14.56 18.01 -8.83
C LEU A 120 13.17 17.37 -8.69
N LEU A 121 12.56 17.49 -7.50
CA LEU A 121 11.36 16.74 -7.11
C LEU A 121 10.08 17.59 -7.21
N ASP A 122 10.21 18.91 -7.19
CA ASP A 122 9.08 19.85 -7.23
C ASP A 122 8.70 20.28 -8.65
N VAL A 123 9.56 20.03 -9.65
CA VAL A 123 9.21 20.20 -11.07
C VAL A 123 8.25 19.08 -11.47
N PRO A 124 6.98 19.38 -11.80
CA PRO A 124 6.09 18.37 -12.36
C PRO A 124 6.73 17.85 -13.65
N ALA A 125 6.75 16.53 -13.88
CA ALA A 125 7.29 15.94 -15.12
C ALA A 125 6.65 16.59 -16.38
N SER A 126 5.44 17.13 -16.26
CA SER A 126 4.69 17.87 -17.28
C SER A 126 5.25 19.25 -17.61
N ARG A 127 6.08 19.86 -16.74
CA ARG A 127 6.90 21.03 -17.05
C ARG A 127 8.28 20.51 -17.42
N GLY A 128 8.48 20.19 -18.69
CA GLY A 128 9.75 19.75 -19.29
C GLY A 128 10.91 20.74 -19.21
N GLY A 129 11.13 21.34 -18.04
CA GLY A 129 12.30 22.15 -17.73
C GLY A 129 13.50 21.22 -17.65
N ALA A 130 14.47 21.46 -18.52
CA ALA A 130 15.73 20.74 -18.49
C ALA A 130 16.38 20.88 -17.10
N LEU A 131 16.54 19.76 -16.40
CA LEU A 131 17.30 19.74 -15.15
C LEU A 131 18.69 20.34 -15.39
N PRO A 132 19.18 21.20 -14.50
CA PRO A 132 20.54 21.72 -14.63
C PRO A 132 21.54 20.56 -14.64
N PRO A 133 22.60 20.63 -15.46
CA PRO A 133 23.53 19.50 -15.69
C PRO A 133 24.17 18.99 -14.38
N GLY A 134 24.42 19.88 -13.41
CA GLY A 134 24.90 19.50 -12.08
C GLY A 134 23.92 18.61 -11.31
N ALA A 135 22.61 18.86 -11.43
CA ALA A 135 21.59 18.08 -10.76
C ALA A 135 21.42 16.68 -11.40
N ARG A 136 21.52 16.59 -12.73
CA ARG A 136 21.54 15.30 -13.46
C ARG A 136 22.77 14.44 -13.14
N ARG A 137 23.91 15.05 -12.82
CA ARG A 137 25.10 14.34 -12.35
C ARG A 137 24.89 13.83 -10.93
N HIS A 138 24.42 14.69 -10.04
CA HIS A 138 24.17 14.31 -8.64
C HIS A 138 23.19 13.13 -8.51
N LEU A 139 22.12 13.10 -9.32
CA LEU A 139 21.19 11.97 -9.35
C LEU A 139 21.84 10.63 -9.74
N ARG A 140 22.91 10.64 -10.53
CA ARG A 140 23.66 9.43 -10.91
C ARG A 140 24.62 8.96 -9.83
N GLU A 141 25.08 9.88 -8.99
CA GLU A 141 26.11 9.61 -7.97
C GLU A 141 25.50 9.39 -6.56
N CYS A 142 24.33 9.98 -6.28
CA CYS A 142 23.69 9.94 -4.98
C CYS A 142 22.47 9.01 -4.95
N ARG A 143 22.61 7.86 -4.27
CA ARG A 143 21.52 6.88 -4.10
C ARG A 143 20.26 7.47 -3.44
N HIS A 144 20.44 8.39 -2.49
CA HIS A 144 19.32 9.01 -1.76
C HIS A 144 18.43 9.84 -2.71
N CYS A 145 19.06 10.71 -3.51
CA CYS A 145 18.32 11.52 -4.48
C CYS A 145 17.80 10.68 -5.66
N ALA A 146 18.50 9.62 -6.07
CA ALA A 146 17.99 8.67 -7.06
C ALA A 146 16.71 7.97 -6.60
N HIS A 147 16.70 7.46 -5.35
CA HIS A 147 15.50 6.86 -4.75
C HIS A 147 14.38 7.87 -4.53
N ALA A 148 14.70 9.13 -4.23
CA ALA A 148 13.69 10.17 -4.13
C ALA A 148 13.05 10.44 -5.50
N ALA A 149 13.84 10.59 -6.55
CA ALA A 149 13.34 10.84 -7.90
C ALA A 149 12.41 9.72 -8.40
N GLU A 150 12.76 8.45 -8.15
CA GLU A 150 11.91 7.31 -8.50
C GLU A 150 10.58 7.30 -7.73
N GLN A 151 10.58 7.62 -6.43
CA GLN A 151 9.35 7.77 -5.65
C GLN A 151 8.47 8.91 -6.16
N PHE A 152 9.06 10.04 -6.53
CA PHE A 152 8.30 11.18 -7.07
C PHE A 152 7.69 10.86 -8.45
N GLY A 153 8.35 10.05 -9.27
CA GLY A 153 7.77 9.54 -10.51
C GLY A 153 6.53 8.66 -10.31
N CYS A 154 6.33 8.07 -9.12
CA CYS A 154 5.15 7.27 -8.82
C CYS A 154 3.88 8.12 -8.62
N PHE A 155 3.98 9.44 -8.40
CA PHE A 155 2.80 10.30 -8.25
C PHE A 155 1.99 10.45 -9.54
N ASP A 156 2.62 10.20 -10.70
CA ASP A 156 2.02 10.29 -12.04
C ASP A 156 1.37 8.96 -12.50
N GLY A 157 1.26 7.95 -11.64
CA GLY A 157 0.54 6.71 -11.98
C GLY A 157 0.98 5.41 -11.31
N GLY A 158 1.85 5.46 -10.30
CA GLY A 158 2.34 4.29 -9.54
C GLY A 158 2.16 4.42 -8.03
N LEU A 159 1.19 5.23 -7.60
CA LEU A 159 1.00 5.57 -6.19
C LEU A 159 0.50 4.36 -5.38
N ASP A 160 -0.22 3.44 -6.01
CA ASP A 160 -0.64 2.15 -5.48
C ASP A 160 0.55 1.29 -5.02
N VAL A 161 1.54 1.11 -5.89
CA VAL A 161 2.77 0.35 -5.60
C VAL A 161 3.60 1.08 -4.57
N LEU A 162 3.76 2.40 -4.71
CA LEU A 162 4.52 3.21 -3.77
C LEU A 162 3.96 3.09 -2.34
N LEU A 163 2.65 3.26 -2.16
CA LEU A 163 1.99 3.18 -0.87
C LEU A 163 2.02 1.75 -0.30
N ALA A 164 1.74 0.74 -1.12
CA ALA A 164 1.79 -0.65 -0.67
C ALA A 164 3.20 -1.01 -0.20
N GLU A 165 4.25 -0.66 -0.94
CA GLU A 165 5.64 -0.93 -0.55
C GLU A 165 6.09 -0.12 0.67
N ALA A 166 5.62 1.12 0.82
CA ALA A 166 5.91 1.97 1.96
C ALA A 166 5.26 1.46 3.25
N VAL A 167 4.01 1.00 3.20
CA VAL A 167 3.24 0.57 4.39
C VAL A 167 3.45 -0.92 4.72
N LEU A 168 3.55 -1.77 3.70
CA LEU A 168 3.60 -3.24 3.87
C LEU A 168 5.00 -3.82 3.63
N GLY A 169 5.94 -3.06 3.07
CA GLY A 169 7.29 -3.55 2.76
C GLY A 169 7.25 -4.71 1.74
N TRP A 170 7.90 -5.83 2.07
CA TRP A 170 7.96 -7.01 1.20
C TRP A 170 6.61 -7.66 0.91
N GLY A 171 5.59 -7.40 1.73
CA GLY A 171 4.24 -7.94 1.55
C GLY A 171 3.47 -7.27 0.41
N ALA A 172 3.94 -6.10 -0.04
CA ALA A 172 3.23 -5.23 -0.97
C ALA A 172 2.82 -5.91 -2.28
N ARG A 173 3.75 -6.63 -2.94
CA ARG A 173 3.44 -7.22 -4.25
C ARG A 173 2.38 -8.30 -4.14
N ARG A 174 2.54 -9.24 -3.20
CA ARG A 174 1.56 -10.30 -2.93
C ARG A 174 0.20 -9.72 -2.52
N TYR A 175 0.23 -8.61 -1.79
CA TYR A 175 -0.98 -7.91 -1.38
C TYR A 175 -1.74 -7.35 -2.59
N LEU A 176 -1.05 -6.59 -3.46
CA LEU A 176 -1.62 -6.06 -4.70
C LEU A 176 -2.11 -7.17 -5.64
N ASP A 177 -1.36 -8.27 -5.77
CA ASP A 177 -1.78 -9.42 -6.57
C ASP A 177 -3.09 -10.03 -6.02
N SER A 178 -3.20 -10.20 -4.69
CA SER A 178 -4.42 -10.72 -4.05
C SER A 178 -5.64 -9.84 -4.26
N ARG A 179 -5.44 -8.52 -4.38
CA ARG A 179 -6.47 -7.54 -4.62
C ARG A 179 -7.05 -7.68 -6.03
N THR A 180 -6.19 -7.83 -7.05
CA THR A 180 -6.66 -8.08 -8.42
C THR A 180 -7.52 -9.35 -8.50
N ALA A 181 -7.13 -10.42 -7.79
CA ALA A 181 -7.90 -11.65 -7.71
C ALA A 181 -9.28 -11.47 -7.03
N ARG A 182 -9.40 -10.58 -6.02
CA ARG A 182 -10.71 -10.22 -5.43
C ARG A 182 -11.59 -9.49 -6.43
N GLY A 183 -11.04 -8.55 -7.21
CA GLY A 183 -11.77 -7.82 -8.25
C GLY A 183 -12.31 -8.73 -9.34
N VAL A 184 -11.52 -9.74 -9.76
CA VAL A 184 -11.95 -10.75 -10.75
C VAL A 184 -13.02 -11.69 -10.17
N SER A 185 -12.90 -12.07 -8.90
CA SER A 185 -13.88 -12.96 -8.24
C SER A 185 -15.21 -12.24 -7.94
N GLY A 186 -15.18 -10.93 -7.68
CA GLY A 186 -16.38 -10.10 -7.50
C GLY A 186 -17.15 -9.82 -8.79
N ALA A 187 -16.51 -9.95 -9.96
CA ALA A 187 -17.15 -9.80 -11.26
C ALA A 187 -17.82 -11.09 -11.79
N GLY A 188 -17.61 -12.25 -11.14
CA GLY A 188 -18.14 -13.55 -11.54
C GLY A 188 -19.28 -14.11 -10.67
N GLY A 189 -19.73 -13.39 -9.65
CA GLY A 189 -20.75 -13.84 -8.70
C GLY A 189 -22.19 -13.57 -9.17
N GLY A 190 -22.57 -14.08 -10.34
CA GLY A 190 -23.87 -13.79 -10.93
C GLY A 190 -24.32 -14.75 -12.02
N ALA A 191 -24.13 -16.06 -11.87
CA ALA A 191 -24.95 -17.05 -12.57
C ALA A 191 -24.79 -18.45 -11.95
N ASP A 192 -25.96 -19.02 -11.66
CA ASP A 192 -26.28 -20.45 -11.67
C ASP A 192 -25.86 -21.33 -10.48
N GLY A 193 -26.68 -21.28 -9.43
CA GLY A 193 -26.85 -22.36 -8.46
C GLY A 193 -28.14 -23.14 -8.74
N GLY A 194 -28.33 -23.61 -9.97
CA GLY A 194 -29.38 -24.56 -10.35
C GLY A 194 -29.25 -25.86 -9.56
N ARG A 195 -30.01 -25.96 -8.47
CA ARG A 195 -30.33 -27.23 -7.79
C ARG A 195 -31.06 -28.13 -8.79
N SER A 196 -30.44 -29.22 -9.22
CA SER A 196 -31.16 -30.40 -9.69
C SER A 196 -30.81 -31.60 -8.81
N ALA A 197 -31.81 -32.00 -8.05
CA ALA A 197 -31.79 -33.13 -7.14
C ALA A 197 -31.56 -34.43 -7.91
N SER A 198 -30.55 -35.21 -7.50
CA SER A 198 -30.46 -36.62 -7.86
C SER A 198 -31.50 -37.39 -7.06
N GLY A 199 -32.64 -37.67 -7.69
CA GLY A 199 -33.67 -38.55 -7.15
C GLY A 199 -33.25 -40.01 -7.29
N ALA A 200 -32.66 -40.57 -6.24
CA ALA A 200 -32.57 -42.01 -6.07
C ALA A 200 -33.94 -42.57 -5.67
N ARG A 201 -34.54 -43.37 -6.54
CA ARG A 201 -35.65 -44.28 -6.20
C ARG A 201 -35.39 -45.65 -6.83
N GLY A 202 -34.70 -46.50 -6.08
CA GLY A 202 -34.75 -47.95 -6.27
C GLY A 202 -35.60 -48.55 -5.16
N PHE A 203 -36.82 -49.00 -5.50
CA PHE A 203 -37.60 -49.96 -4.71
C PHE A 203 -37.98 -51.09 -5.66
N GLY A 204 -37.80 -52.32 -5.18
CA GLY A 204 -37.64 -53.51 -6.02
C GLY A 204 -38.89 -54.35 -6.28
N GLY A 205 -38.63 -55.48 -6.94
CA GLY A 205 -39.19 -56.79 -6.58
C GLY A 205 -40.24 -57.41 -7.52
N ALA A 206 -39.98 -58.70 -7.78
CA ALA A 206 -40.90 -59.81 -8.09
C ALA A 206 -41.30 -60.08 -9.55
N GLY A 207 -40.98 -61.31 -9.99
CA GLY A 207 -41.37 -61.93 -11.26
C GLY A 207 -40.31 -62.89 -11.74
#